data_AF-A0A922A4X0-F1
#
_entry.id   AF-A0A922A4X0-F1
#
_cell.length_a   1.000
_cell.length_b   1.000
_cell.length_c   1.000
_cell.angle_alpha   90.00
_cell.angle_beta   90.00
_cell.angle_gamma   90.00
#
_symmetry.space_group_name_H-M   'P 1'
#
loop_
_entity.id
_entity.type
_entity.pdbx_description
1 polymer ?
#
loop_
_entity_poly.entity_id
_entity_poly.type
_entity_poly.pdbx_seq_one_letter_code
_entity_poly.pdbx_strand_id
1 'polypeptide(L)'
;MMVNVVVVLGSNESVSGTIYFTQEADGSTTVTGNTYGLKPGLHGFHVHALGIPFVFNFIFNLLAGPYFNPVGKEYGAPEDENQHARDLGNATIGDDAL
;
A
#
# COMPACT_ATOMS: atom_id res chain seq x y z
N MET A 1 11.58 -15.31 -13.64
CA MET A 1 12.63 -14.53 -12.93
C MET A 1 11.99 -14.00 -11.67
N MET A 2 12.65 -14.11 -10.51
CA MET A 2 12.17 -13.54 -9.25
C MET A 2 12.39 -12.03 -9.28
N VAL A 3 11.38 -11.26 -8.87
CA VAL A 3 11.50 -9.80 -8.67
C VAL A 3 11.29 -9.50 -7.19
N ASN A 4 12.18 -8.67 -6.62
CA ASN A 4 12.11 -8.21 -5.24
C ASN A 4 12.09 -6.69 -5.22
N VAL A 5 11.15 -6.12 -4.46
CA VAL A 5 11.01 -4.67 -4.24
C VAL A 5 10.93 -4.40 -2.75
N VAL A 6 11.64 -3.37 -2.29
CA VAL A 6 11.61 -2.89 -0.90
C VAL A 6 11.07 -1.47 -0.89
N VAL A 7 10.09 -1.22 -0.02
CA VAL A 7 9.46 0.08 0.20
C VAL A 7 9.68 0.49 1.65
N VAL A 8 10.28 1.67 1.85
CA VAL A 8 10.44 2.27 3.18
C VAL A 8 9.33 3.29 3.37
N LEU A 9 8.51 3.08 4.41
CA LEU A 9 7.40 3.96 4.78
C LEU A 9 7.87 4.96 5.83
N GLY A 10 7.44 6.21 5.68
CA GLY A 10 7.68 7.27 6.66
C GLY A 10 6.61 8.35 6.58
N SER A 11 6.26 8.92 7.73
CA SER A 11 5.30 10.01 7.87
C SER A 11 5.83 11.08 8.83
N ASN A 12 5.17 12.24 8.84
CA ASN A 12 5.44 13.29 9.82
C ASN A 12 4.81 13.01 11.20
N GLU A 13 4.04 11.94 11.34
CA GLU A 13 3.31 11.56 12.56
C GLU A 13 3.92 10.32 13.22
N SER A 14 5.23 10.11 13.04
CA SER A 14 5.99 8.99 13.62
C SER A 14 5.58 7.57 13.18
N VAL A 15 4.67 7.43 12.20
CA VAL A 15 4.44 6.15 11.52
C VAL A 15 5.61 5.86 10.58
N SER A 16 6.15 4.65 10.66
CA SER A 16 7.23 4.17 9.79
C SER A 16 7.09 2.68 9.51
N GLY A 17 7.85 2.17 8.54
CA GLY A 17 7.82 0.75 8.25
C GLY A 17 8.70 0.35 7.09
N THR A 18 8.83 -0.96 6.86
CA THR A 18 9.48 -1.52 5.68
C THR A 18 8.63 -2.65 5.16
N ILE A 19 8.25 -2.54 3.89
CA ILE A 19 7.42 -3.52 3.18
C ILE A 19 8.24 -4.13 2.04
N TYR A 20 8.15 -5.44 1.90
CA TYR A 20 8.78 -6.27 0.90
C TYR A 20 7.71 -6.84 -0.03
N PHE A 21 7.94 -6.70 -1.33
CA PHE A 21 7.16 -7.35 -2.37
C PHE A 21 8.06 -8.36 -3.08
N THR A 22 7.64 -9.61 -3.13
CA THR A 22 8.35 -10.69 -3.83
C THR A 22 7.39 -11.36 -4.80
N GLN A 23 7.80 -11.48 -6.05
CA GLN A 23 7.03 -12.19 -7.09
C GLN A 23 7.92 -13.19 -7.80
N GLU A 24 7.51 -14.46 -7.77
CA GLU A 24 8.15 -15.53 -8.51
C GLU A 24 7.56 -15.64 -9.92
N ALA A 25 8.37 -15.33 -10.94
CA ALA A 25 7.95 -15.35 -12.34
C ALA A 25 6.65 -14.55 -12.57
N ASP A 26 5.64 -15.14 -13.21
CA ASP A 26 4.31 -14.58 -13.46
C ASP A 26 3.27 -14.97 -12.39
N GLY A 27 3.72 -15.49 -11.24
CA GLY A 27 2.88 -15.91 -10.13
C GLY A 27 2.38 -14.74 -9.24
N SER A 28 1.75 -15.10 -8.13
CA SER A 28 1.24 -14.13 -7.14
C SER A 28 2.36 -13.35 -6.46
N THR A 29 2.14 -12.07 -6.21
CA THR A 29 3.04 -11.24 -5.41
C THR A 29 2.77 -11.46 -3.92
N THR A 30 3.81 -11.84 -3.19
CA THR A 30 3.79 -11.90 -1.72
C THR A 30 4.19 -10.55 -1.15
N VAL A 31 3.41 -10.05 -0.20
CA VAL A 31 3.67 -8.78 0.50
C VAL A 31 3.87 -9.06 1.98
N THR A 32 5.03 -8.68 2.51
CA THR A 32 5.39 -8.87 3.93
C THR A 32 6.12 -7.64 4.45
N GLY A 33 6.14 -7.42 5.76
CA GLY A 33 6.84 -6.29 6.32
C GLY A 33 6.42 -5.96 7.74
N ASN A 34 7.02 -4.90 8.27
CA ASN A 34 6.71 -4.37 9.60
C ASN A 34 6.36 -2.89 9.50
N THR A 35 5.41 -2.48 10.33
CA THR A 35 4.99 -1.08 10.51
C THR A 35 5.02 -0.76 12.00
N TYR A 36 5.37 0.48 12.34
CA TYR A 36 5.50 0.98 13.70
C TYR A 36 4.73 2.29 13.87
N GLY A 37 4.22 2.54 15.08
CA GLY A 37 3.52 3.78 15.42
C GLY A 37 2.06 3.88 14.92
N LEU A 38 1.51 2.84 14.31
CA LEU A 38 0.09 2.76 13.99
C LEU A 38 -0.73 2.51 15.27
N LYS A 39 -1.89 3.14 15.37
CA LYS A 39 -2.84 2.86 16.45
C LYS A 39 -3.46 1.47 16.28
N PRO A 40 -3.89 0.79 17.36
CA PRO A 40 -4.63 -0.46 17.22
C PRO A 40 -5.89 -0.29 16.35
N GLY A 41 -6.22 -1.32 15.59
CA GLY A 41 -7.36 -1.34 14.67
C GLY A 41 -7.01 -1.63 13.22
N LEU A 42 -7.97 -1.36 12.32
CA LEU A 42 -7.85 -1.61 10.89
C LEU A 42 -7.27 -0.40 10.17
N HIS A 43 -6.23 -0.61 9.37
CA HIS A 43 -5.61 0.41 8.52
C HIS A 43 -5.60 -0.05 7.07
N GLY A 44 -6.12 0.77 6.17
CA GLY A 44 -6.13 0.45 4.74
C GLY A 44 -4.72 0.41 4.15
N PHE A 45 -4.46 -0.56 3.28
CA PHE A 45 -3.17 -0.70 2.60
C PHE A 45 -3.37 -0.75 1.09
N HIS A 46 -2.80 0.23 0.38
CA HIS A 46 -2.96 0.38 -1.07
C HIS A 46 -1.70 0.97 -1.73
N VAL A 47 -1.55 0.70 -3.04
CA VAL A 47 -0.43 1.20 -3.86
C VAL A 47 -0.89 2.40 -4.70
N HIS A 48 -0.24 3.55 -4.54
CA HIS A 48 -0.51 4.73 -5.37
C HIS A 48 0.09 4.61 -6.79
N ALA A 49 -0.45 5.37 -7.75
CA ALA A 49 0.03 5.38 -9.14
C ALA A 49 1.38 6.04 -9.33
N LEU A 50 1.70 7.01 -8.47
CA LEU A 50 2.90 7.81 -8.59
C LEU A 50 3.75 7.66 -7.33
N GLY A 51 5.01 7.31 -7.52
CA GLY A 51 6.02 7.21 -6.45
C GLY A 51 6.55 8.58 -6.04
N ILE A 52 5.69 9.48 -5.59
CA ILE A 52 6.09 10.80 -5.09
C ILE A 52 6.30 10.77 -3.56
N PRO A 53 7.44 11.24 -3.04
CA PRO A 53 7.69 11.22 -1.61
C PRO A 53 6.78 12.21 -0.85
N PHE A 54 6.42 11.85 0.39
CA PHE A 54 5.47 12.53 1.28
C PHE A 54 5.84 13.98 1.69
N VAL A 55 6.92 14.54 1.12
CA VAL A 55 7.40 15.90 1.38
C VAL A 55 6.39 16.98 0.92
N PHE A 56 5.44 16.63 0.03
CA PHE A 56 4.39 17.53 -0.47
C PHE A 56 3.03 17.32 0.24
N ASN A 57 3.07 17.31 1.58
CA ASN A 57 1.96 16.98 2.50
C ASN A 57 0.62 17.69 2.19
N PHE A 58 0.65 18.92 1.67
CA PHE A 58 -0.56 19.71 1.49
C PHE A 58 -1.40 19.32 0.25
N ILE A 59 -0.83 18.56 -0.70
CA ILE A 59 -1.44 18.29 -2.02
C ILE A 59 -1.30 16.80 -2.38
N PHE A 60 -1.06 15.90 -1.41
CA PHE A 60 -0.76 14.49 -1.67
C PHE A 60 -1.86 13.75 -2.47
N ASN A 61 -3.14 13.93 -2.12
CA ASN A 61 -4.26 13.37 -2.89
C ASN A 61 -4.37 13.89 -4.34
N LEU A 62 -3.84 15.09 -4.61
CA LEU A 62 -3.89 15.71 -5.94
C LEU A 62 -2.63 15.37 -6.77
N LEU A 63 -1.50 15.08 -6.12
CA LEU A 63 -0.23 14.76 -6.76
C LEU A 63 0.03 13.26 -6.92
N ALA A 64 -0.50 12.39 -6.04
CA ALA A 64 -0.30 10.93 -6.12
C ALA A 64 -1.05 10.30 -7.31
N GLY A 65 -1.86 11.09 -8.00
CA GLY A 65 -2.71 10.67 -9.11
C GLY A 65 -3.92 9.88 -8.64
N PRO A 66 -4.83 9.54 -9.57
CA PRO A 66 -5.89 8.57 -9.27
C PRO A 66 -5.25 7.23 -8.85
N TYR A 67 -6.05 6.35 -8.24
CA TYR A 67 -5.63 4.96 -8.00
C TYR A 67 -4.96 4.41 -9.26
N PHE A 68 -3.79 3.76 -9.10
CA PHE A 68 -3.09 3.15 -10.23
C PHE A 68 -4.17 2.30 -10.98
N ASN A 69 -4.23 2.36 -12.30
CA ASN A 69 -5.27 1.62 -13.04
C ASN A 69 -4.76 1.27 -14.44
N PRO A 70 -3.77 0.38 -14.56
CA PRO A 70 -3.13 0.06 -15.83
C PRO A 70 -4.08 -0.61 -16.84
N VAL A 71 -5.28 -1.00 -16.40
CA VAL A 71 -6.30 -1.70 -17.18
C VAL A 71 -7.63 -0.93 -17.28
N GLY A 72 -7.75 0.27 -16.69
CA GLY A 72 -8.91 1.16 -16.87
C GLY A 72 -10.24 0.72 -16.25
N LYS A 73 -10.24 -0.03 -15.13
CA LYS A 73 -11.49 -0.49 -14.46
C LYS A 73 -12.13 0.58 -13.56
N GLU A 74 -13.46 0.53 -13.40
CA GLU A 74 -14.21 1.38 -12.45
C GLU A 74 -14.04 0.92 -10.99
N TYR A 75 -14.38 1.78 -10.02
CA TYR A 75 -14.25 1.51 -8.58
C TYR A 75 -15.25 0.44 -8.13
N GLY A 76 -14.78 -0.65 -7.49
CA GLY A 76 -15.61 -1.77 -7.02
C GLY A 76 -15.18 -2.30 -5.65
N ALA A 77 -16.11 -2.91 -4.92
CA ALA A 77 -15.87 -3.50 -3.60
C ALA A 77 -14.91 -4.70 -3.67
N PRO A 78 -14.39 -5.22 -2.53
CA PRO A 78 -13.36 -6.26 -2.55
C PRO A 78 -13.75 -7.60 -3.17
N GLU A 79 -15.03 -7.76 -3.45
CA GLU A 79 -15.71 -8.99 -3.83
C GLU A 79 -16.22 -8.92 -5.28
N ASP A 80 -15.98 -7.79 -5.97
CA ASP A 80 -16.38 -7.54 -7.35
C ASP A 80 -15.29 -7.97 -8.35
N GLU A 81 -15.68 -8.55 -9.49
CA GLU A 81 -14.76 -8.86 -10.61
C GLU A 81 -14.05 -7.61 -11.18
N ASN A 82 -14.54 -6.40 -10.83
CA ASN A 82 -13.99 -5.10 -11.18
C ASN A 82 -13.13 -4.47 -10.07
N GLN A 83 -12.62 -5.26 -9.14
CA GLN A 83 -11.73 -4.76 -8.10
C GLN A 83 -10.48 -4.10 -8.72
N HIS A 84 -10.12 -2.92 -8.24
CA HIS A 84 -8.79 -2.37 -8.52
C HIS A 84 -7.75 -3.36 -7.99
N ALA A 85 -6.72 -3.67 -8.77
CA ALA A 85 -5.57 -4.48 -8.33
C ALA A 85 -4.71 -3.80 -7.23
N ARG A 86 -5.25 -2.79 -6.53
CA ARG A 86 -4.58 -1.91 -5.56
C ARG A 86 -4.89 -2.22 -4.11
N ASP A 87 -6.12 -2.65 -3.85
CA ASP A 87 -6.66 -2.68 -2.49
C ASP A 87 -6.29 -4.02 -1.88
N LEU A 88 -5.19 -4.01 -1.12
CA LEU A 88 -4.65 -5.18 -0.45
C LEU A 88 -5.39 -5.46 0.87
N GLY A 89 -6.56 -4.83 1.06
CA GLY A 89 -7.38 -4.92 2.26
C GLY A 89 -6.84 -4.04 3.40
N ASN A 90 -7.03 -4.52 4.63
CA ASN A 90 -6.60 -3.83 5.84
C ASN A 90 -5.49 -4.60 6.54
N ALA A 91 -4.46 -3.89 6.99
CA ALA A 91 -3.57 -4.37 8.03
C ALA A 91 -4.31 -4.29 9.38
N THR A 92 -4.26 -5.37 10.16
CA THR A 92 -4.79 -5.41 11.52
C THR A 92 -3.65 -5.14 12.50
N ILE A 93 -3.74 -4.07 13.26
CA ILE A 93 -2.76 -3.70 14.28
C ILE A 93 -3.33 -4.08 15.64
N GLY A 94 -2.61 -4.96 16.36
CA GLY A 94 -2.94 -5.36 17.71
C GLY A 94 -2.68 -4.26 18.74
N ASP A 95 -3.13 -4.49 19.97
CA ASP A 95 -2.92 -3.56 21.09
C ASP A 95 -1.45 -3.54 21.58
N ASP A 96 -0.63 -4.45 21.07
CA ASP A 96 0.79 -4.65 21.38
C ASP A 96 1.72 -3.74 20.55
N ALA A 97 1.25 -2.54 20.19
CA ALA A 97 2.00 -1.56 19.41
C ALA A 97 3.39 -1.29 20.02
N LEU A 98 4.42 -1.87 19.41
CA LEU A 98 5.84 -1.55 19.61
C LEU A 98 6.23 -0.30 18.79
#